data_AF-A0A2S2PE26-F1
#
_entry.id   AF-A0A2S2PE26-F1
#
_cell.length_a   1.000
_cell.length_b   1.000
_cell.length_c   1.000
_cell.angle_alpha   90.00
_cell.angle_beta   90.00
_cell.angle_gamma   90.00
#
_symmetry.space_group_name_H-M   'P 1'
#
loop_
_entity.id
_entity.type
_entity.pdbx_description
1 polymer ?
#
loop_
_entity_poly.entity_id
_entity_poly.type
_entity_poly.pdbx_seq_one_letter_code
_entity_poly.pdbx_strand_id
1 'polypeptide(L)'
;MDDLDLYVQLNGVELLEQIEEDVEIVLQRSDFIDPFENLSDRQFITLYRLSKDLARKVINMVTPYMKAPSRSSALTIQQKVMTALRFFASGSYQMDIGVSQYASVSQPSVSRIVEEVT
;
A
#
# COMPACT_ATOMS: atom_id res chain seq x y z
N MET A 1 7.73 45.58 -14.19
CA MET A 1 7.62 44.21 -13.68
C MET A 1 8.24 43.38 -14.77
N ASP A 2 9.46 42.92 -14.55
CA ASP A 2 10.24 42.28 -15.61
C ASP A 2 9.63 40.90 -15.91
N ASP A 3 9.59 40.51 -17.19
CA ASP A 3 9.08 39.19 -17.62
C ASP A 3 9.79 38.03 -16.89
N LEU A 4 11.02 38.28 -16.43
CA LEU A 4 11.80 37.36 -15.62
C LEU A 4 11.18 37.13 -14.22
N ASP A 5 10.65 38.17 -13.59
CA ASP A 5 9.99 38.06 -12.29
C ASP A 5 8.69 37.25 -12.41
N LEU A 6 7.95 37.43 -13.51
CA LEU A 6 6.72 36.68 -13.78
C LEU A 6 7.01 35.19 -14.02
N TYR A 7 8.08 34.87 -14.74
CA TYR A 7 8.51 33.49 -14.96
C TYR A 7 8.96 32.80 -13.66
N VAL A 8 9.70 33.52 -12.81
CA VAL A 8 10.10 33.01 -11.48
C VAL A 8 8.88 32.79 -10.59
N GLN A 9 7.89 33.68 -10.63
CA GLN A 9 6.63 33.51 -9.90
C GLN A 9 5.80 32.33 -10.40
N LEU A 10 5.68 32.15 -11.72
CA LEU A 10 4.99 31.01 -12.34
C LEU A 10 5.63 29.67 -11.93
N ASN A 11 6.97 29.56 -12.02
CA ASN A 11 7.68 28.37 -11.59
C ASN A 11 7.53 28.12 -10.08
N GLY A 12 7.47 29.18 -9.27
CA GLY A 12 7.23 29.07 -7.84
C GLY A 12 5.84 28.54 -7.50
N VAL A 13 4.82 28.95 -8.26
CA VAL A 13 3.45 28.44 -8.13
C VAL A 13 3.36 26.99 -8.57
N GLU A 14 3.95 26.64 -9.71
CA GLU A 14 3.96 25.25 -10.22
C GLU A 14 4.69 24.29 -9.25
N LEU A 15 5.78 24.74 -8.63
CA LEU A 15 6.48 23.96 -7.60
C LEU A 15 5.64 23.80 -6.32
N LEU A 16 4.91 24.83 -5.91
CA LEU A 16 4.00 24.75 -4.76
C LEU A 16 2.82 23.81 -5.05
N GLU A 17 2.25 23.86 -6.25
CA GLU A 17 1.18 22.96 -6.69
C GLU A 17 1.66 21.50 -6.73
N GLN A 18 2.87 21.24 -7.23
CA GLN A 18 3.50 19.91 -7.18
C GLN A 18 3.75 19.43 -5.74
N ILE A 19 4.23 20.32 -4.86
CA ILE A 19 4.42 19.99 -3.44
C ILE A 19 3.08 19.73 -2.75
N GLU A 20 2.04 20.50 -3.07
CA GLU A 20 0.69 20.30 -2.53
C GLU A 20 0.08 18.99 -3.06
N GLU A 21 0.22 18.67 -4.34
CA GLU A 21 -0.18 17.37 -4.91
C GLU A 21 0.59 16.22 -4.25
N ASP A 22 1.91 16.34 -4.07
CA ASP A 22 2.72 15.31 -3.40
C ASP A 22 2.35 15.17 -1.92
N VAL A 23 2.10 16.27 -1.21
CA VAL A 23 1.62 16.28 0.18
C VAL A 23 0.21 15.73 0.25
N GLU A 24 -0.66 16.04 -0.69
CA GLU A 24 -2.02 15.50 -0.79
C GLU A 24 -1.99 14.01 -1.09
N ILE A 25 -1.08 13.51 -1.94
CA ILE A 25 -0.82 12.08 -2.15
C ILE A 25 -0.27 11.41 -0.86
N VAL A 26 0.56 12.10 -0.09
CA VAL A 26 1.13 11.59 1.18
C VAL A 26 0.11 11.63 2.33
N LEU A 27 -0.79 12.62 2.36
CA LEU A 27 -1.88 12.74 3.32
C LEU A 27 -3.05 11.82 2.94
N GLN A 28 -3.32 11.66 1.64
CA GLN A 28 -4.08 10.57 1.01
C GLN A 28 -3.21 9.30 0.93
N ARG A 29 -2.44 9.00 1.97
CA ARG A 29 -2.22 7.61 2.37
C ARG A 29 -3.59 7.01 2.64
N SER A 30 -4.25 6.59 1.56
CA SER A 30 -5.54 5.95 1.48
C SER A 30 -5.74 5.12 2.73
N ASP A 31 -6.76 5.50 3.53
CA ASP A 31 -7.25 4.70 4.63
C ASP A 31 -7.16 3.25 4.19
N PHE A 32 -6.35 2.46 4.90
CA PHE A 32 -6.19 1.06 4.55
C PHE A 32 -7.58 0.44 4.52
N ILE A 33 -8.06 0.12 3.32
CA ILE A 33 -9.38 -0.45 3.12
C ILE A 33 -9.25 -1.93 3.45
N ASP A 34 -9.84 -2.37 4.58
CA ASP A 34 -9.77 -3.78 4.97
C ASP A 34 -10.44 -4.64 3.88
N PRO A 35 -9.67 -5.49 3.16
CA PRO A 35 -10.22 -6.32 2.10
C PRO A 35 -11.22 -7.35 2.61
N PHE A 36 -11.19 -7.71 3.90
CA PHE A 36 -12.18 -8.62 4.49
C PHE A 36 -13.57 -7.99 4.58
N GLU A 37 -13.64 -6.67 4.82
CA GLU A 37 -14.90 -5.94 4.98
C GLU A 37 -15.42 -5.39 3.64
N ASN A 38 -14.51 -4.96 2.76
CA ASN A 38 -14.88 -4.17 1.58
C ASN A 38 -14.98 -4.96 0.28
N LEU A 39 -14.51 -6.21 0.25
CA LEU A 39 -14.61 -7.06 -0.94
C LEU A 39 -15.67 -8.15 -0.75
N SER A 40 -16.44 -8.42 -1.81
CA SER A 40 -17.21 -9.67 -1.88
C SER A 40 -16.27 -10.88 -1.94
N ASP A 41 -16.75 -12.07 -1.55
CA ASP A 41 -15.94 -13.29 -1.59
C ASP A 41 -15.40 -13.60 -2.99
N ARG A 42 -16.20 -13.35 -4.03
CA ARG A 42 -15.78 -13.53 -5.43
C ARG A 42 -14.63 -12.58 -5.79
N GLN A 43 -14.71 -11.32 -5.40
CA GLN A 43 -13.63 -10.34 -5.64
C GLN A 43 -12.39 -10.72 -4.84
N PHE A 44 -12.56 -11.14 -3.59
CA PHE A 44 -11.47 -11.55 -2.72
C PHE A 44 -10.70 -12.74 -3.30
N ILE A 45 -11.40 -13.79 -3.74
CA ILE A 45 -10.78 -14.94 -4.42
C ILE A 45 -10.09 -14.51 -5.72
N THR A 46 -10.68 -13.58 -6.47
CA THR A 46 -10.06 -13.07 -7.71
C THR A 46 -8.75 -12.35 -7.43
N LEU A 47 -8.67 -11.57 -6.35
CA LEU A 47 -7.51 -10.74 -6.04
C LEU A 47 -6.41 -11.47 -5.24
N TYR A 48 -6.80 -12.38 -4.34
CA TYR A 48 -5.89 -13.04 -3.40
C TYR A 48 -5.74 -14.54 -3.66
N ARG A 49 -6.47 -15.10 -4.63
CA ARG A 49 -6.49 -16.55 -4.98
C ARG A 49 -6.86 -17.49 -3.81
N LEU A 50 -7.37 -16.93 -2.71
CA LEU A 50 -7.82 -17.64 -1.52
C LEU A 50 -9.21 -17.13 -1.13
N SER A 51 -9.97 -17.95 -0.41
CA SER A 51 -11.15 -17.45 0.32
C SER A 51 -10.72 -16.64 1.54
N LYS A 52 -11.64 -15.82 2.06
CA LYS A 52 -11.41 -15.06 3.32
C LYS A 52 -11.04 -15.98 4.47
N ASP A 53 -11.72 -17.10 4.63
CA ASP A 53 -11.42 -18.08 5.70
C ASP A 53 -10.02 -18.65 5.59
N LEU A 54 -9.59 -19.00 4.37
CA LEU A 54 -8.22 -19.51 4.15
C LEU A 54 -7.19 -18.42 4.40
N ALA A 55 -7.43 -17.19 3.95
CA ALA A 55 -6.54 -16.07 4.23
C ALA A 55 -6.41 -15.81 5.75
N ARG A 56 -7.51 -15.87 6.51
CA ARG A 56 -7.48 -15.73 7.98
C ARG A 56 -6.69 -16.87 8.64
N LYS A 57 -6.84 -18.10 8.16
CA LYS A 57 -6.03 -19.24 8.62
C LYS A 57 -4.55 -19.02 8.35
N VAL A 58 -4.19 -18.55 7.15
CA VAL A 58 -2.79 -18.23 6.80
C VAL A 58 -2.24 -17.16 7.74
N ILE A 59 -2.97 -16.06 7.96
CA ILE A 59 -2.58 -15.01 8.92
C ILE A 59 -2.27 -15.61 10.30
N ASN A 60 -3.17 -16.44 10.83
CA ASN A 60 -2.98 -17.05 12.14
C ASN A 60 -1.79 -18.02 12.17
N MET A 61 -1.53 -18.76 11.09
CA MET A 61 -0.40 -19.69 10.98
C MET A 61 0.95 -18.97 10.97
N VAL A 62 1.06 -17.84 10.27
CA VAL A 62 2.33 -17.11 10.15
C VAL A 62 2.57 -16.13 11.30
N THR A 63 1.52 -15.63 11.95
CA THR A 63 1.59 -14.64 13.05
C THR A 63 2.65 -14.95 14.12
N PRO A 64 2.81 -16.19 14.62
CA PRO A 64 3.81 -16.51 15.65
C PRO A 64 5.26 -16.32 15.19
N TYR A 65 5.51 -16.30 13.88
CA TYR A 65 6.84 -16.21 13.29
C TYR A 65 7.17 -14.79 12.77
N MET A 66 6.17 -13.89 12.74
CA MET A 66 6.34 -12.54 12.24
C MET A 66 6.69 -11.53 13.34
N LYS A 67 7.37 -10.45 12.97
CA LYS A 67 7.71 -9.39 13.91
C LYS A 67 6.47 -8.55 14.22
N ALA A 68 6.13 -8.49 15.51
CA ALA A 68 5.06 -7.64 16.00
C ALA A 68 5.32 -6.16 15.64
N PRO A 69 4.26 -5.38 15.31
CA PRO A 69 4.40 -3.96 15.03
C PRO A 69 5.01 -3.22 16.22
N SER A 70 6.09 -2.45 15.98
CA SER A 70 6.82 -1.74 17.05
C SER A 70 6.28 -0.34 17.36
N ARG A 71 5.41 0.20 16.50
CA ARG A 71 4.79 1.53 16.62
C ARG A 71 3.38 1.50 16.04
N SER A 72 2.52 2.42 16.48
CA SER A 72 1.12 2.51 16.02
C SER A 72 0.98 2.72 14.51
N SER A 73 1.95 3.39 13.88
CA SER A 73 2.00 3.61 12.43
C SER A 73 2.66 2.48 11.64
N ALA A 74 3.11 1.41 12.30
CA ALA A 74 3.65 0.25 11.60
C ALA A 74 2.52 -0.65 11.07
N LEU A 75 2.79 -1.30 9.95
CA LEU A 75 1.84 -2.24 9.35
C LEU A 75 1.54 -3.40 10.31
N THR A 76 0.26 -3.70 10.47
CA THR A 76 -0.20 -4.87 11.20
C THR A 76 0.23 -6.15 10.51
N ILE A 77 0.29 -7.26 11.25
CA ILE A 77 0.60 -8.58 10.67
C ILE A 77 -0.41 -8.91 9.56
N GLN A 78 -1.70 -8.64 9.77
CA GLN A 78 -2.72 -8.81 8.73
C GLN A 78 -2.37 -8.03 7.45
N GLN A 79 -2.00 -6.75 7.57
CA GLN A 79 -1.62 -5.93 6.42
C GLN A 79 -0.43 -6.54 5.66
N LYS A 80 0.63 -6.92 6.38
CA LYS A 80 1.82 -7.55 5.78
C LYS A 80 1.46 -8.83 5.03
N VAL A 81 0.70 -9.73 5.67
CA VAL A 81 0.31 -11.01 5.05
C VAL A 81 -0.58 -10.78 3.84
N MET A 82 -1.54 -9.85 3.91
CA MET A 82 -2.39 -9.52 2.76
C MET A 82 -1.60 -8.93 1.59
N THR A 83 -0.60 -8.08 1.87
CA THR A 83 0.33 -7.59 0.85
C THR A 83 1.12 -8.73 0.20
N ALA A 84 1.66 -9.66 0.99
CA ALA A 84 2.39 -10.81 0.45
C ALA A 84 1.49 -11.72 -0.41
N LEU A 85 0.29 -12.05 0.08
CA LEU A 85 -0.68 -12.85 -0.67
C LEU A 85 -1.06 -12.19 -1.99
N ARG A 86 -1.25 -10.87 -1.99
CA ARG A 86 -1.54 -10.11 -3.20
C ARG A 86 -0.39 -10.19 -4.21
N PHE A 87 0.85 -10.01 -3.75
CA PHE A 87 2.05 -10.14 -4.56
C PHE A 87 2.18 -11.54 -5.18
N PHE A 88 1.95 -12.61 -4.41
CA PHE A 88 2.02 -13.98 -4.93
C PHE A 88 0.87 -14.30 -5.90
N ALA A 89 -0.33 -13.76 -5.65
CA ALA A 89 -1.50 -13.94 -6.49
C ALA A 89 -1.39 -13.22 -7.85
N SER A 90 -0.78 -12.03 -7.85
CA SER A 90 -0.62 -11.19 -9.04
C SER A 90 0.62 -11.58 -9.86
N GLY A 91 1.67 -12.07 -9.20
CA GLY A 91 2.98 -12.34 -9.80
C GLY A 91 3.68 -11.09 -10.34
N SER A 92 3.14 -9.90 -10.05
CA SER A 92 3.63 -8.63 -10.57
C SER A 92 4.07 -7.75 -9.42
N TYR A 93 5.39 -7.58 -9.31
CA TYR A 93 5.97 -6.65 -8.35
C TYR A 93 5.53 -5.22 -8.66
N GLN A 94 5.45 -4.82 -9.93
CA GLN A 94 5.22 -3.45 -10.38
C GLN A 94 3.75 -3.01 -10.31
N MET A 95 2.77 -3.89 -10.56
CA MET A 95 1.35 -3.51 -10.63
C MET A 95 0.68 -3.28 -9.28
N ASP A 96 1.24 -3.84 -8.19
CA ASP A 96 0.72 -3.64 -6.84
C ASP A 96 1.38 -2.43 -6.14
N ILE A 97 2.35 -1.77 -6.78
CA ILE A 97 3.01 -0.56 -6.28
C ILE A 97 2.30 0.66 -6.90
N GLY A 98 1.58 1.41 -6.06
CA GLY A 98 1.06 2.73 -6.41
C GLY A 98 -0.37 2.78 -7.01
N VAL A 99 -0.90 1.67 -7.54
CA VAL A 99 -2.24 1.67 -8.19
C VAL A 99 -3.30 0.92 -7.38
N SER A 100 -2.89 0.01 -6.49
CA SER A 100 -3.84 -0.69 -5.63
C SER A 100 -4.14 0.16 -4.40
N GLN A 101 -5.33 0.76 -4.34
CA GLN A 101 -5.89 1.40 -3.13
C GLN A 101 -5.87 0.47 -1.88
N TYR A 102 -5.59 -0.82 -2.07
CA TYR A 102 -5.52 -1.86 -1.03
C TYR A 102 -4.08 -2.10 -0.51
N ALA A 103 -3.06 -1.53 -1.14
CA ALA A 103 -1.65 -1.70 -0.79
C ALA A 103 -0.99 -0.32 -0.67
N SER A 104 -1.40 0.46 0.34
CA SER A 104 -0.75 1.72 0.75
C SER A 104 0.69 1.49 1.30
N VAL A 105 1.52 0.73 0.58
CA VAL A 105 2.85 0.27 0.99
C VAL A 105 3.85 0.55 -0.13
N SER A 106 5.01 1.10 0.23
CA SER A 106 6.07 1.35 -0.74
C SER A 106 6.71 0.06 -1.25
N GLN A 107 7.30 0.09 -2.44
CA GLN A 107 8.01 -1.04 -3.03
C GLN A 107 9.07 -1.67 -2.10
N PRO A 108 9.96 -0.90 -1.43
CA PRO A 108 10.89 -1.48 -0.45
C PRO A 108 10.20 -2.12 0.75
N SER A 109 8.98 -1.70 1.08
CA SER A 109 8.18 -2.32 2.13
C SER A 109 7.59 -3.65 1.66
N VAL A 110 7.09 -3.73 0.42
CA VAL A 110 6.64 -4.99 -0.18
C VAL A 110 7.78 -6.02 -0.19
N SER A 111 8.98 -5.65 -0.64
CA SER A 111 10.15 -6.55 -0.62
C SER A 111 10.43 -7.11 0.77
N ARG A 112 10.56 -6.24 1.78
CA ARG A 112 10.80 -6.64 3.17
C ARG A 112 9.68 -7.52 3.74
N ILE A 113 8.44 -7.28 3.34
CA ILE A 113 7.29 -8.08 3.75
C ILE A 113 7.37 -9.48 3.13
N VAL A 114 7.68 -9.57 1.84
CA VAL A 114 7.82 -10.87 1.15
C VAL A 114 8.95 -11.67 1.81
N GLU A 115 10.10 -11.05 2.04
CA GLU A 115 11.23 -11.66 2.75
C GLU A 115 10.89 -12.04 4.20
N GLU A 116 10.03 -11.30 4.90
CA GLU A 116 9.59 -11.66 6.26
C GLU A 116 8.61 -12.84 6.28
N VAL A 117 7.83 -13.02 5.21
CA VAL A 117 6.79 -14.07 5.13
C VAL A 117 7.33 -15.39 4.59
N THR A 118 8.41 -15.38 3.79
CA THR A 118 9.06 -16.57 3.20
C THR A 118 10.34 -16.95 3.91
#